data_AF-A0A3E0W1E3-F1
#
_entry.id   AF-A0A3E0W1E3-F1
#
_cell.length_a   1.000
_cell.length_b   1.000
_cell.length_c   1.000
_cell.angle_alpha   90.00
_cell.angle_beta   90.00
_cell.angle_gamma   90.00
#
_symmetry.space_group_name_H-M   'P 1'
#
loop_
_entity.id
_entity.type
_entity.pdbx_description
1 polymer ?
#
loop_
_entity_poly.entity_id
_entity_poly.type
_entity_poly.pdbx_seq_one_letter_code
_entity_poly.pdbx_strand_id
1 'polypeptide(L)'
;MGYELLLAQLTATALYLFVDDVLTRAKYLITQEHSHDGAFLMDFRTLGDFLGQKYGPPTSVEEFWNNDLYQDSPNEWGMAVSAGHLSRYEIWNLPETDIYLVLAGDNYQVRLEIEYTAKALVEFETAVKTAAILDDL
;
A
#
# COMPACT_ATOMS: atom_id res chain seq x y z
N MET A 1 -14.05 -9.23 -6.02
CA MET A 1 -14.07 -9.10 -7.49
C MET A 1 -12.96 -8.12 -7.87
N GLY A 2 -11.97 -8.54 -8.66
CA GLY A 2 -10.85 -7.70 -9.06
C GLY A 2 -10.84 -7.47 -10.58
N TYR A 3 -10.35 -6.32 -11.03
CA TYR A 3 -10.24 -5.97 -12.44
C TYR A 3 -8.82 -5.51 -12.73
N GLU A 4 -8.23 -6.06 -13.79
CA GLU A 4 -6.90 -5.69 -14.27
C GLU A 4 -6.96 -4.38 -15.04
N LEU A 5 -5.97 -3.51 -14.81
CA LEU A 5 -5.84 -2.23 -15.49
C LEU A 5 -4.38 -1.80 -15.58
N LEU A 6 -4.15 -0.73 -16.35
CA LEU A 6 -2.92 0.04 -16.29
C LEU A 6 -3.13 1.26 -15.40
N LEU A 7 -2.38 1.33 -14.30
CA LEU A 7 -2.34 2.48 -13.41
C LEU A 7 -0.96 3.12 -13.52
N ALA A 8 -0.90 4.36 -14.00
CA ALA A 8 0.39 5.05 -14.22
C ALA A 8 1.41 4.24 -15.05
N GLN A 9 0.92 3.51 -16.08
CA GLN A 9 1.68 2.60 -16.93
C GLN A 9 2.18 1.30 -16.24
N LEU A 10 1.76 1.04 -15.01
CA LEU A 10 2.02 -0.21 -14.29
C LEU A 10 0.81 -1.13 -14.39
N THR A 11 1.03 -2.43 -14.60
CA THR A 11 -0.05 -3.41 -14.47
C THR A 11 -0.50 -3.49 -13.01
N ALA A 12 -1.81 -3.37 -12.79
CA ALA A 12 -2.39 -3.40 -11.47
C ALA A 12 -3.70 -4.20 -11.47
N THR A 13 -4.01 -4.80 -10.33
CA THR A 13 -5.34 -5.32 -10.03
C THR A 13 -6.02 -4.36 -9.08
N ALA A 14 -7.18 -3.86 -9.47
CA ALA A 14 -8.00 -3.07 -8.57
C ALA A 14 -9.00 -3.96 -7.84
N LEU A 15 -9.06 -3.79 -6.53
CA LEU A 15 -9.86 -4.57 -5.60
C LEU A 15 -10.82 -3.66 -4.83
N TYR A 16 -12.01 -4.18 -4.57
CA TYR A 16 -13.00 -3.54 -3.72
C TYR A 16 -13.30 -4.44 -2.54
N LEU A 17 -13.20 -3.89 -1.32
CA LEU A 17 -13.50 -4.60 -0.09
C LEU A 17 -14.87 -4.16 0.40
N PHE A 18 -15.77 -5.14 0.48
CA PHE A 18 -17.13 -4.95 0.98
C PHE A 18 -17.28 -5.63 2.35
N VAL A 19 -17.97 -4.96 3.27
CA VAL A 19 -18.37 -5.49 4.57
C VAL A 19 -19.88 -5.30 4.68
N ASP A 20 -20.63 -6.39 4.84
CA ASP A 20 -22.10 -6.41 4.81
C ASP A 20 -22.68 -5.59 3.64
N ASP A 21 -22.19 -5.87 2.42
CA ASP A 21 -22.55 -5.18 1.17
C ASP A 21 -22.21 -3.68 1.10
N VAL A 22 -21.50 -3.13 2.08
CA VAL A 22 -21.00 -1.75 2.10
C VAL A 22 -19.55 -1.71 1.61
N LEU A 23 -19.25 -0.89 0.60
CA LEU A 23 -17.87 -0.66 0.12
C LEU A 23 -17.08 0.16 1.15
N THR A 24 -16.14 -0.48 1.85
CA THR A 24 -15.33 0.18 2.89
C THR A 24 -13.98 0.63 2.37
N ARG A 25 -13.39 -0.13 1.43
CA ARG A 25 -12.08 0.18 0.84
C ARG A 25 -12.01 -0.15 -0.63
N ALA A 26 -11.16 0.60 -1.34
CA ALA A 26 -10.68 0.25 -2.66
C ALA A 26 -9.16 0.15 -2.63
N LYS A 27 -8.58 -0.80 -3.34
CA LYS A 27 -7.13 -0.96 -3.48
C LYS A 27 -6.73 -1.04 -4.94
N TYR A 28 -5.57 -0.51 -5.25
CA TYR A 28 -4.82 -0.85 -6.46
C TYR A 28 -3.59 -1.65 -6.01
N LEU A 29 -3.59 -2.95 -6.27
CA LEU A 29 -2.41 -3.79 -6.08
C LEU A 29 -1.58 -3.74 -7.35
N ILE A 30 -0.34 -3.26 -7.26
CA ILE A 30 0.56 -3.27 -8.40
C ILE A 30 1.05 -4.71 -8.60
N THR A 31 0.79 -5.26 -9.78
CA THR A 31 1.14 -6.63 -10.17
C THR A 31 2.24 -6.65 -11.23
N GLN A 32 2.92 -5.52 -11.42
CA GLN A 32 4.04 -5.39 -12.34
C GLN A 32 5.20 -6.25 -11.85
N GLU A 33 5.63 -7.18 -12.70
CA GLU A 33 6.81 -8.01 -12.45
C GLU A 33 8.08 -7.21 -12.74
N HIS A 34 9.08 -7.35 -11.87
CA HIS A 34 10.40 -6.75 -12.04
C HIS A 34 11.50 -7.80 -11.81
N SER A 35 12.56 -7.72 -12.61
CA SER A 35 13.75 -8.57 -12.43
C SER A 35 14.75 -8.03 -11.40
N HIS A 36 14.48 -6.85 -10.83
CA HIS A 36 15.38 -6.15 -9.90
C HIS A 36 14.59 -5.38 -8.85
N ASP A 37 14.89 -5.63 -7.58
CA ASP A 37 14.11 -5.10 -6.45
C ASP A 37 14.09 -3.57 -6.38
N GLY A 38 15.14 -2.90 -6.86
CA GLY A 38 15.19 -1.44 -6.93
C GLY A 38 14.11 -0.81 -7.81
N ALA A 39 13.49 -1.57 -8.72
CA ALA A 39 12.42 -1.06 -9.59
C ALA A 39 11.16 -0.68 -8.79
N PHE A 40 10.81 -1.45 -7.77
CA PHE A 40 9.65 -1.14 -6.91
C PHE A 40 9.80 0.20 -6.16
N LEU A 41 11.04 0.60 -5.83
CA LEU A 41 11.31 1.92 -5.23
C LEU A 41 11.06 3.07 -6.21
N MET A 42 11.35 2.86 -7.51
CA MET A 42 11.07 3.84 -8.55
C MET A 42 9.56 3.94 -8.80
N ASP A 43 8.85 2.81 -8.82
CA ASP A 43 7.40 2.77 -8.99
C ASP A 43 6.68 3.44 -7.83
N PHE A 44 7.10 3.17 -6.59
CA PHE A 44 6.59 3.86 -5.41
C PHE A 44 6.73 5.38 -5.53
N ARG A 45 7.92 5.88 -5.90
CA ARG A 45 8.15 7.32 -6.10
C ARG A 45 7.25 7.89 -7.19
N THR A 46 7.14 7.18 -8.31
CA THR A 46 6.31 7.60 -9.46
C THR A 46 4.83 7.70 -9.08
N LEU A 47 4.31 6.71 -8.33
CA LEU A 47 2.95 6.72 -7.83
C LEU A 47 2.74 7.85 -6.81
N GLY A 48 3.69 8.07 -5.91
CA GLY A 48 3.69 9.17 -4.95
C GLY A 48 3.62 10.53 -5.64
N ASP A 49 4.41 10.74 -6.70
CA ASP A 49 4.39 11.98 -7.49
C ASP A 49 3.04 12.20 -8.19
N PHE A 50 2.40 11.14 -8.72
CA PHE A 50 1.08 11.25 -9.33
C PHE A 50 -0.04 11.51 -8.32
N LEU A 51 0.01 10.86 -7.16
CA LEU A 51 -0.90 11.13 -6.05
C LEU A 51 -0.71 12.57 -5.54
N GLY A 52 0.54 13.02 -5.44
CA GLY A 52 0.94 14.38 -5.11
C GLY A 52 0.33 15.42 -6.04
N GLN A 53 0.40 15.18 -7.35
CA GLN A 53 -0.23 16.03 -8.36
C GLN A 53 -1.76 16.09 -8.24
N LYS A 54 -2.39 14.98 -7.82
CA LYS A 54 -3.85 14.87 -7.74
C LYS A 54 -4.43 15.42 -6.44
N TYR A 55 -3.77 15.18 -5.32
CA TYR A 55 -4.30 15.44 -3.98
C TYR A 55 -3.49 16.46 -3.16
N GLY A 56 -2.38 16.98 -3.72
CA GLY A 56 -1.40 17.77 -2.97
C GLY A 56 -0.35 16.87 -2.28
N PRO A 57 0.63 17.43 -1.58
CA PRO A 57 1.65 16.64 -0.89
C PRO A 57 1.04 15.71 0.18
N PRO A 58 1.65 14.55 0.45
CA PRO A 58 1.19 13.67 1.52
C PRO A 58 1.22 14.38 2.87
N THR A 59 0.26 14.04 3.72
CA THR A 59 0.17 14.48 5.11
C THR A 59 1.28 13.85 5.96
N SER A 60 1.67 12.61 5.67
CA SER A 60 2.78 11.91 6.33
C SER A 60 3.59 11.12 5.32
N VAL A 61 4.91 11.08 5.54
CA VAL A 61 5.85 10.20 4.83
C VAL A 61 6.62 9.44 5.89
N GLU A 62 6.51 8.11 5.86
CA GLU A 62 7.05 7.25 6.91
C GLU A 62 7.97 6.19 6.33
N GLU A 63 9.04 5.91 7.07
CA GLU A 63 10.03 4.90 6.74
C GLU A 63 10.30 4.08 8.00
N PHE A 64 10.11 2.77 7.89
CA PHE A 64 10.26 1.83 8.99
C PHE A 64 11.34 0.81 8.66
N TRP A 65 12.35 0.75 9.52
CA TRP A 65 13.44 -0.21 9.46
C TRP A 65 13.26 -1.24 10.59
N ASN A 66 12.97 -2.48 10.21
CA ASN A 66 12.94 -3.62 11.14
C ASN A 66 14.33 -4.24 11.34
N ASN A 67 15.27 -3.95 10.45
CA ASN A 67 16.65 -4.42 10.48
C ASN A 67 17.54 -3.41 9.74
N ASP A 68 18.64 -2.98 10.35
CA ASP A 68 19.52 -1.91 9.85
C ASP A 68 20.59 -2.39 8.85
N LEU A 69 20.66 -3.70 8.54
CA LEU A 69 21.70 -4.32 7.69
C LEU A 69 21.97 -3.58 6.37
N TYR A 70 20.93 -3.03 5.74
CA TYR A 70 21.01 -2.34 4.44
C TYR A 70 20.79 -0.82 4.54
N GLN A 71 20.62 -0.28 5.75
CA GLN A 71 20.19 1.11 5.95
C GLN A 71 21.18 2.12 5.36
N ASP A 72 22.48 1.89 5.55
CA ASP A 72 23.55 2.74 5.03
C ASP A 72 23.94 2.44 3.56
N SER A 73 23.22 1.52 2.90
CA SER A 73 23.49 1.07 1.54
C SER A 73 22.29 1.33 0.62
N PRO A 74 22.07 2.58 0.13
CA PRO A 74 20.89 2.94 -0.68
C PRO A 74 20.65 2.08 -1.92
N ASN A 75 21.72 1.56 -2.55
CA ASN A 75 21.63 0.67 -3.70
C ASN A 75 21.05 -0.72 -3.35
N GLU A 76 21.00 -1.07 -2.07
CA GLU A 76 20.46 -2.33 -1.55
C GLU A 76 19.08 -2.15 -0.92
N TRP A 77 18.50 -0.95 -0.95
CA TRP A 77 17.18 -0.71 -0.36
C TRP A 77 16.06 -1.52 -1.03
N GLY A 78 16.18 -1.85 -2.31
CA GLY A 78 15.26 -2.78 -2.97
C GLY A 78 15.29 -4.16 -2.29
N MET A 79 16.50 -4.69 -2.05
CA MET A 79 16.69 -5.93 -1.31
C MET A 79 16.14 -5.80 0.11
N ALA A 80 16.39 -4.67 0.79
CA ALA A 80 15.86 -4.39 2.11
C ALA A 80 14.33 -4.45 2.17
N VAL A 81 13.63 -3.91 1.18
CA VAL A 81 12.17 -4.04 1.06
C VAL A 81 11.78 -5.50 0.88
N SER A 82 12.38 -6.19 -0.10
CA SER A 82 12.03 -7.59 -0.40
C SER A 82 12.25 -8.53 0.80
N ALA A 83 13.28 -8.27 1.60
CA ALA A 83 13.62 -9.03 2.80
C ALA A 83 12.80 -8.63 4.04
N GLY A 84 11.89 -7.64 3.93
CA GLY A 84 11.08 -7.13 5.04
C GLY A 84 11.84 -6.28 6.06
N HIS A 85 13.04 -5.83 5.72
CA HIS A 85 13.85 -4.93 6.55
C HIS A 85 13.38 -3.48 6.45
N LEU A 86 12.89 -3.06 5.29
CA LEU A 86 12.43 -1.70 5.00
C LEU A 86 10.96 -1.70 4.57
N SER A 87 10.16 -0.79 5.12
CA SER A 87 8.84 -0.45 4.61
C SER A 87 8.67 1.06 4.52
N ARG A 88 7.99 1.53 3.47
CA ARG A 88 7.78 2.96 3.19
C ARG A 88 6.30 3.24 2.95
N TYR A 89 5.84 4.37 3.47
CA TYR A 89 4.45 4.78 3.42
C TYR A 89 4.35 6.26 3.07
N GLU A 90 3.42 6.60 2.19
CA GLU A 90 2.95 7.98 2.00
C GLU A 90 1.45 8.02 2.26
N ILE A 91 1.01 8.98 3.07
CA ILE A 91 -0.34 9.03 3.62
C ILE A 91 -0.99 10.38 3.29
N TRP A 92 -2.21 10.35 2.77
CA TRP A 92 -3.05 11.55 2.61
C TRP A 92 -4.29 11.43 3.48
N ASN A 93 -4.47 12.39 4.40
CA ASN A 93 -5.67 12.48 5.22
C ASN A 93 -6.66 13.47 4.62
N LEU A 94 -7.51 13.02 3.70
CA LEU A 94 -8.56 13.85 3.11
C LEU A 94 -9.80 13.91 4.03
N PRO A 95 -10.76 14.82 3.83
CA PRO A 95 -11.91 14.97 4.74
C PRO A 95 -12.71 13.67 4.95
N GLU A 96 -12.95 12.88 3.90
CA GLU A 96 -13.78 11.68 3.95
C GLU A 96 -13.01 10.37 3.70
N THR A 97 -11.75 10.46 3.28
CA THR A 97 -10.97 9.31 2.80
C THR A 97 -9.52 9.43 3.26
N ASP A 98 -8.97 8.33 3.77
CA ASP A 98 -7.52 8.19 3.90
C ASP A 98 -6.97 7.43 2.70
N ILE A 99 -5.84 7.91 2.18
CA ILE A 99 -5.11 7.27 1.09
C ILE A 99 -3.77 6.81 1.63
N TYR A 100 -3.42 5.56 1.39
CA TYR A 100 -2.14 4.98 1.76
C TYR A 100 -1.45 4.47 0.51
N LEU A 101 -0.28 5.01 0.18
CA LEU A 101 0.65 4.38 -0.75
C LEU A 101 1.64 3.58 0.10
N VAL A 102 1.70 2.27 -0.14
CA VAL A 102 2.46 1.33 0.69
C VAL A 102 3.47 0.59 -0.17
N LEU A 103 4.73 0.59 0.26
CA LEU A 103 5.77 -0.30 -0.22
C LEU A 103 6.33 -1.09 0.97
N ALA A 104 6.12 -2.40 0.96
CA ALA A 104 6.64 -3.31 1.98
C ALA A 104 6.99 -4.64 1.32
N GLY A 105 7.72 -5.50 2.02
CA GLY A 105 7.93 -6.87 1.58
C GLY A 105 8.10 -7.81 2.76
N ASP A 106 8.03 -9.10 2.45
CA ASP A 106 8.34 -10.19 3.36
C ASP A 106 8.73 -11.41 2.53
N ASN A 107 9.74 -12.17 2.98
CA ASN A 107 10.21 -13.39 2.31
C ASN A 107 10.39 -13.25 0.79
N TYR A 108 11.03 -12.17 0.35
CA TYR A 108 11.32 -11.84 -1.06
C TYR A 108 10.07 -11.58 -1.92
N GLN A 109 8.92 -11.34 -1.30
CA GLN A 109 7.71 -10.88 -1.98
C GLN A 109 7.46 -9.41 -1.65
N VAL A 110 7.54 -8.56 -2.67
CA VAL A 110 7.29 -7.13 -2.54
C VAL A 110 5.81 -6.85 -2.78
N ARG A 111 5.21 -6.04 -1.90
CA ARG A 111 3.88 -5.49 -2.01
C ARG A 111 3.97 -3.99 -2.23
N LEU A 112 3.51 -3.54 -3.40
CA LEU A 112 3.27 -2.14 -3.72
C LEU A 112 1.77 -1.94 -3.96
N GLU A 113 1.13 -1.11 -3.14
CA GLU A 113 -0.30 -0.86 -3.25
C GLU A 113 -0.71 0.57 -2.93
N ILE A 114 -1.84 0.99 -3.49
CA ILE A 114 -2.57 2.19 -3.06
C ILE A 114 -3.88 1.74 -2.43
N GLU A 115 -4.13 2.10 -1.19
CA GLU A 115 -5.39 1.85 -0.48
C GLU A 115 -6.16 3.16 -0.29
N TYR A 116 -7.45 3.17 -0.62
CA TYR A 116 -8.41 4.21 -0.31
C TYR A 116 -9.39 3.68 0.73
N THR A 117 -9.46 4.35 1.88
CA THR A 117 -10.28 3.91 3.01
C THR A 117 -11.28 4.99 3.41
N ALA A 118 -12.56 4.65 3.44
CA ALA A 118 -13.63 5.56 3.85
C ALA A 118 -13.61 5.76 5.37
N LYS A 119 -13.33 6.98 5.83
CA LYS A 119 -13.16 7.30 7.26
C LYS A 119 -14.36 6.93 8.11
N ALA A 120 -15.56 7.25 7.61
CA ALA A 120 -16.82 7.00 8.30
C ALA A 120 -17.13 5.50 8.50
N LEU A 121 -16.41 4.60 7.81
CA LEU A 121 -16.67 3.16 7.81
C LEU A 121 -15.58 2.36 8.52
N VAL A 122 -14.51 2.99 9.03
CA VAL A 122 -13.40 2.30 9.70
C VAL A 122 -13.86 1.56 10.96
N GLU A 123 -14.62 2.23 11.83
CA GLU A 123 -15.14 1.63 13.05
C GLU A 123 -16.15 0.51 12.76
N PHE A 124 -17.02 0.73 11.76
CA PHE A 124 -17.97 -0.28 11.28
C PHE A 124 -17.25 -1.54 10.77
N GLU A 125 -16.28 -1.38 9.87
CA GLU A 125 -15.47 -2.48 9.34
C GLU A 125 -14.75 -3.24 10.46
N THR A 126 -14.18 -2.50 11.42
CA THR A 126 -13.44 -3.09 12.55
C THR A 126 -14.36 -3.90 13.45
N ALA A 127 -15.56 -3.40 13.74
CA ALA A 127 -16.53 -4.10 14.59
C ALA A 127 -16.97 -5.43 13.95
N VAL A 128 -17.32 -5.42 12.66
CA VAL A 128 -17.75 -6.64 11.94
C VAL A 128 -16.62 -7.67 11.87
N LYS A 129 -15.39 -7.26 11.51
CA LYS A 129 -14.23 -8.16 11.48
C LYS A 129 -13.92 -8.76 12.85
N THR A 130 -14.01 -7.96 13.90
CA THR A 130 -13.74 -8.42 15.27
C THR A 130 -14.77 -9.46 15.71
N ALA A 131 -16.05 -9.22 15.43
CA ALA A 131 -17.11 -10.19 15.73
C ALA A 131 -16.86 -11.52 15.01
N ALA A 132 -16.55 -11.49 13.71
CA ALA A 132 -16.26 -12.70 12.94
C ALA A 132 -15.06 -13.50 13.48
N ILE A 133 -13.98 -12.81 13.88
CA ILE A 133 -12.80 -13.48 14.48
C ILE A 133 -13.16 -14.13 15.83
N LEU A 134 -13.97 -13.46 16.66
CA LEU A 134 -14.36 -13.99 17.96
C LEU A 134 -15.31 -15.19 17.82
N ASP A 135 -16.12 -15.25 16.77
CA ASP A 135 -16.98 -16.39 16.47
C ASP A 135 -16.20 -17.65 16.05
N ASP A 136 -14.96 -17.47 15.55
CA ASP A 136 -14.06 -18.55 15.13
C ASP A 136 -13.20 -19.12 16.28
N LEU A 137 -13.29 -18.57 17.50
CA LEU A 137 -12.56 -19.00 18.72
C LEU A 137 -13.38 -19.96 19.59
#